data_AF-A0A8S9KC94-F1
#
_entry.id   AF-A0A8S9KC94-F1
#
_cell.length_a   1.000
_cell.length_b   1.000
_cell.length_c   1.000
_cell.angle_alpha   90.00
_cell.angle_beta   90.00
_cell.angle_gamma   90.00
#
_symmetry.space_group_name_H-M   'P 1'
#
loop_
_entity.id
_entity.type
_entity.pdbx_description
1 polymer ?
#
loop_
_entity_poly.entity_id
_entity_poly.type
_entity_poly.pdbx_seq_one_letter_code
_entity_poly.pdbx_strand_id
1 'polypeptide(L)'
;MESIFLKQGFRKVDSDRWEFANEGFLRGQKHLLKTITWRKSAHAHGHGQQHSNGQNPSVSSCVEVGKFGLEEEVERLKRDKSVLMQELVRLRQQQQSTDNNLQTMVQRLQGMENRQQQLMSFLAKAVQSPHFSISVLTAAKPAKRE
;
A
#
# COMPACT_ATOMS: atom_id res chain seq x y z
N MET A 1 3.54 12.14 -5.64
CA MET A 1 2.26 12.42 -6.31
C MET A 1 2.37 13.33 -7.54
N GLU A 2 3.54 13.93 -7.84
CA GLU A 2 3.66 14.88 -8.97
C GLU A 2 4.04 14.26 -10.33
N SER A 3 4.38 12.97 -10.39
CA SER A 3 5.04 12.41 -11.58
C SER A 3 4.11 11.92 -12.72
N ILE A 4 2.79 11.92 -12.54
CA ILE A 4 1.86 11.33 -13.54
C ILE A 4 1.39 12.36 -14.59
N PHE A 5 1.32 13.64 -14.24
CA PHE A 5 0.78 14.68 -15.12
C PHE A 5 1.71 15.06 -16.29
N LEU A 6 3.02 14.80 -16.19
CA LEU A 6 3.97 15.12 -17.25
C LEU A 6 3.98 14.10 -18.41
N LYS A 7 3.34 12.93 -18.25
CA LYS A 7 3.35 11.87 -19.27
C LYS A 7 2.24 11.98 -20.33
N GLN A 8 1.24 12.84 -20.12
CA GLN A 8 0.13 13.02 -21.06
C GLN A 8 -0.11 14.50 -21.32
N GLY A 9 0.73 15.12 -22.17
CA GLY A 9 0.44 16.26 -23.09
C GLY A 9 -0.44 17.45 -22.69
N PHE A 10 -0.92 17.55 -21.46
CA PHE A 10 -1.93 18.50 -21.02
C PHE A 10 -1.32 19.29 -19.87
N ARG A 11 -0.74 20.45 -20.20
CA ARG A 11 -0.32 21.44 -19.21
C ARG A 11 -1.54 22.23 -18.77
N LYS A 12 -1.77 22.32 -17.45
CA LYS A 12 -2.71 23.29 -16.88
C LYS A 12 -2.19 24.70 -17.15
N VAL A 13 -3.04 25.54 -17.73
CA VAL A 13 -2.72 26.95 -18.04
C VAL A 13 -2.99 27.84 -16.84
N ASP A 14 -4.07 27.53 -16.12
CA ASP A 14 -4.50 28.24 -14.93
C ASP A 14 -5.01 27.20 -13.91
N SER A 15 -4.82 27.47 -12.62
CA SER A 15 -5.20 26.54 -11.54
C SER A 15 -6.67 26.70 -11.15
N ASP A 16 -7.24 27.89 -11.34
CA ASP A 16 -8.62 28.22 -10.95
C ASP A 16 -9.61 28.13 -12.12
N ARG A 17 -9.13 28.32 -13.36
CA ARG A 17 -9.91 28.07 -14.57
C ARG A 17 -9.43 26.74 -15.13
N TRP A 18 -10.31 25.74 -15.27
CA TRP A 18 -9.96 24.43 -15.83
C TRP A 18 -9.64 24.52 -17.34
N GLU A 19 -8.58 25.24 -17.67
CA GLU A 19 -8.14 25.58 -19.02
C GLU A 19 -6.87 24.79 -19.34
N PHE A 20 -6.94 24.00 -20.39
CA PHE A 20 -5.84 23.19 -20.91
C PHE A 20 -5.36 23.84 -22.21
N ALA A 21 -4.09 24.24 -22.29
CA ALA A 21 -3.51 24.76 -23.53
C ALA A 21 -3.01 23.57 -24.34
N ASN A 22 -3.67 23.34 -25.46
CA ASN A 22 -3.07 22.71 -26.62
C ASN A 22 -3.05 23.78 -27.72
N GLU A 23 -1.95 23.91 -28.46
CA GLU A 23 -1.82 24.93 -29.52
C GLU A 23 -2.91 24.80 -30.60
N GLY A 24 -3.47 23.59 -30.79
CA GLY A 24 -4.62 23.34 -31.65
C GLY A 24 -6.00 23.62 -31.02
N PHE A 25 -6.08 23.95 -29.72
CA PHE A 25 -7.34 24.09 -28.97
C PHE A 25 -7.33 25.36 -28.11
N LEU A 26 -7.77 26.48 -28.69
CA LEU A 26 -7.99 27.75 -27.97
C LEU A 26 -9.46 28.17 -28.08
N ARG A 27 -10.01 28.69 -26.97
CA ARG A 27 -11.40 29.13 -26.88
C ARG A 27 -11.70 30.21 -27.93
N GLY A 28 -12.75 30.01 -28.72
CA GLY A 28 -13.16 30.93 -29.78
C GLY A 28 -12.43 30.77 -31.12
N GLN A 29 -11.39 29.95 -31.19
CA GLN A 29 -10.59 29.76 -32.42
C GLN A 29 -10.83 28.39 -33.06
N LYS A 30 -12.01 28.21 -33.67
CA LYS A 30 -12.43 26.94 -34.31
C LYS A 30 -11.49 26.48 -35.44
N HIS A 31 -10.78 27.40 -36.08
CA HIS A 31 -9.88 27.08 -37.19
C HIS A 31 -8.67 26.23 -36.74
N LEU A 32 -8.25 26.34 -35.48
CA LEU A 32 -7.14 25.58 -34.90
C LEU A 32 -7.49 24.10 -34.72
N LEU A 33 -8.77 23.74 -34.59
CA LEU A 33 -9.19 22.34 -34.40
C LEU A 33 -8.79 21.43 -35.57
N LYS A 34 -8.55 22.00 -36.75
CA LYS A 34 -8.11 21.26 -37.94
C LYS A 34 -6.69 20.70 -37.81
N THR A 35 -5.86 21.28 -36.94
CA THR A 35 -4.49 20.83 -36.71
C THR A 35 -4.44 19.64 -35.74
N ILE A 36 -5.53 19.40 -35.00
CA ILE A 36 -5.67 18.25 -34.11
C ILE A 36 -6.06 17.03 -34.94
N THR A 37 -5.08 16.20 -35.29
CA THR A 37 -5.33 14.90 -35.93
C THR A 37 -5.45 13.80 -34.88
N TRP A 38 -6.43 12.92 -35.05
CA TRP A 38 -6.55 11.73 -34.22
C TRP A 38 -5.37 10.79 -34.50
N ARG A 39 -4.59 10.43 -33.49
CA ARG A 39 -3.54 9.41 -33.66
C ARG A 39 -4.21 8.07 -33.96
N LYS A 40 -4.18 7.67 -35.23
CA LYS A 40 -4.62 6.36 -35.67
C LYS A 40 -3.64 5.33 -35.07
N SER A 41 -4.11 4.53 -34.11
CA SER A 41 -3.29 3.48 -33.49
C SER A 41 -2.83 2.51 -34.57
N ALA A 42 -1.51 2.23 -34.64
CA ALA A 42 -0.88 1.38 -35.64
C ALA A 42 -1.13 -0.12 -35.42
N HIS A 43 -2.36 -0.50 -35.05
CA HIS A 43 -2.80 -1.89 -34.86
C HIS A 43 -4.08 -2.22 -35.65
N ALA A 44 -4.27 -1.58 -36.80
CA ALA A 44 -5.21 -2.04 -37.82
C ALA A 44 -4.42 -2.67 -38.98
N HIS A 45 -4.00 -3.93 -38.79
CA HIS A 45 -3.61 -4.83 -39.86
C HIS A 45 -4.64 -5.97 -39.91
N GLY A 46 -5.28 -6.14 -41.07
CA GLY A 46 -6.10 -7.31 -41.39
C GLY A 46 -7.39 -7.00 -42.16
N HIS A 47 -7.36 -7.28 -43.48
CA HIS A 47 -8.43 -7.52 -44.46
C HIS A 47 -9.88 -7.77 -43.94
N GLY A 48 -10.96 -7.41 -44.65
CA GLY A 48 -11.10 -6.95 -46.03
C GLY A 48 -12.54 -6.56 -46.42
N GLN A 49 -12.62 -5.72 -47.47
CA GLN A 49 -13.57 -5.66 -48.59
C GLN A 49 -15.07 -5.99 -48.38
N GLN A 50 -15.97 -5.00 -48.59
CA GLN A 50 -16.96 -5.05 -49.68
C GLN A 50 -17.64 -3.69 -49.98
N HIS A 51 -18.01 -3.56 -51.26
CA HIS A 51 -18.73 -2.49 -51.97
C HIS A 51 -19.88 -1.76 -51.23
N SER A 52 -20.07 -0.47 -51.50
CA SER A 52 -21.07 -0.01 -52.50
C SER A 52 -21.17 1.53 -52.54
N ASN A 53 -21.42 2.00 -53.75
CA ASN A 53 -21.61 3.37 -54.18
C ASN A 53 -22.93 3.95 -53.64
N GLY A 54 -22.91 5.11 -52.99
CA GLY A 54 -24.12 5.80 -52.54
C GLY A 54 -23.81 7.10 -51.81
N GLN A 55 -24.04 8.22 -52.49
CA GLN A 55 -23.94 9.57 -51.95
C GLN A 55 -24.97 9.78 -50.84
N ASN A 56 -24.51 10.04 -49.60
CA ASN A 56 -25.14 10.88 -48.57
C ASN A 56 -24.37 10.73 -47.24
N PRO A 57 -23.70 11.76 -46.69
CA PRO A 57 -23.15 11.69 -45.35
C PRO A 57 -24.10 12.40 -44.38
N SER A 58 -25.33 11.88 -44.24
CA SER A 58 -26.15 12.16 -43.07
C SER A 58 -26.44 10.82 -42.41
N VAL A 59 -26.06 10.71 -41.14
CA VAL A 59 -26.30 9.60 -40.20
C VAL A 59 -25.80 8.22 -40.60
N SER A 60 -24.61 7.84 -40.11
CA SER A 60 -24.41 6.50 -39.57
C SER A 60 -23.13 6.41 -38.75
N SER A 61 -23.21 5.61 -37.68
CA SER A 61 -22.12 5.18 -36.81
C SER A 61 -21.69 6.18 -35.74
N CYS A 62 -22.59 6.43 -34.79
CA CYS A 62 -22.15 6.41 -33.41
C CYS A 62 -21.57 5.01 -33.14
N VAL A 63 -20.26 4.84 -33.30
CA VAL A 63 -19.60 3.65 -32.77
C VAL A 63 -19.68 3.79 -31.26
N GLU A 64 -20.43 2.89 -30.63
CA GLU A 64 -20.47 2.73 -29.18
C GLU A 64 -19.10 2.22 -28.71
N VAL A 65 -18.11 3.13 -28.62
CA VAL A 65 -16.73 2.85 -28.15
C VAL A 65 -16.66 2.75 -26.61
N GLY A 66 -17.80 2.76 -25.90
CA GLY A 66 -17.84 2.98 -24.45
C GLY A 66 -17.78 1.74 -23.54
N LYS A 67 -17.96 0.52 -24.07
CA LYS A 67 -18.14 -0.69 -23.22
C LYS A 67 -17.03 -1.74 -23.29
N PHE A 68 -16.16 -1.69 -24.28
CA PHE A 68 -15.09 -2.67 -24.42
C PHE A 68 -13.87 -2.24 -23.61
N GLY A 69 -13.69 -2.86 -22.43
CA GLY A 69 -12.53 -2.67 -21.55
C GLY A 69 -12.87 -2.26 -20.11
N LEU A 70 -13.97 -1.53 -19.90
CA LEU A 70 -14.40 -1.15 -18.54
C LEU A 70 -14.84 -2.37 -17.72
N GLU A 71 -15.55 -3.31 -18.33
CA GLU A 71 -15.97 -4.54 -17.64
C GLU A 71 -14.75 -5.38 -17.20
N GLU A 72 -13.74 -5.50 -18.07
CA GLU A 72 -12.52 -6.23 -17.76
C GLU A 72 -11.70 -5.54 -16.65
N GLU A 73 -11.64 -4.20 -16.67
CA GLU A 73 -11.02 -3.41 -15.59
C GLU A 73 -11.76 -3.58 -14.27
N VAL A 74 -13.10 -3.57 -14.28
CA VAL A 74 -13.91 -3.79 -13.07
C VAL A 74 -13.64 -5.19 -12.50
N GLU A 75 -13.59 -6.22 -13.34
CA GLU A 75 -13.28 -7.58 -12.88
C GLU A 75 -11.84 -7.73 -12.38
N ARG A 76 -10.88 -7.02 -12.99
CA ARG A 76 -9.50 -6.92 -12.48
C ARG A 76 -9.46 -6.25 -11.11
N LEU A 77 -10.09 -5.09 -10.96
CA LEU A 77 -10.14 -4.36 -9.70
C LEU A 77 -10.85 -5.15 -8.59
N LYS A 78 -11.88 -5.94 -8.91
CA LYS A 78 -12.52 -6.85 -7.94
C LYS A 78 -11.54 -7.93 -7.45
N ARG A 79 -10.74 -8.52 -8.34
CA ARG A 79 -9.70 -9.49 -7.98
C ARG A 79 -8.62 -8.84 -7.13
N ASP A 80 -8.10 -7.69 -7.56
CA ASP A 80 -7.05 -6.98 -6.84
C ASP A 80 -7.52 -6.54 -5.44
N LYS A 81 -8.74 -6.00 -5.33
CA LYS A 81 -9.38 -5.70 -4.03
C LYS A 81 -9.43 -6.93 -3.14
N SER A 82 -9.79 -8.10 -3.68
CA SER A 82 -9.88 -9.34 -2.90
C SER A 82 -8.52 -9.77 -2.37
N VAL A 83 -7.47 -9.67 -3.19
CA VAL A 83 -6.08 -9.94 -2.77
C VAL A 83 -5.63 -8.96 -1.69
N LEU A 84 -5.86 -7.65 -1.89
CA LEU A 84 -5.51 -6.63 -0.92
C LEU A 84 -6.24 -6.81 0.42
N MET A 85 -7.51 -7.22 0.38
CA MET A 85 -8.26 -7.55 1.59
C MET A 85 -7.67 -8.74 2.34
N GLN A 86 -7.21 -9.78 1.62
CA GLN A 86 -6.54 -10.93 2.23
C GLN A 86 -5.20 -10.53 2.86
N GLU A 87 -4.39 -9.74 2.17
CA GLU A 87 -3.12 -9.23 2.70
C GLU A 87 -3.34 -8.34 3.92
N LEU A 88 -4.38 -7.51 3.92
CA LEU A 88 -4.73 -6.68 5.08
C LEU A 88 -5.05 -7.55 6.31
N VAL A 89 -5.84 -8.61 6.14
CA VAL A 89 -6.17 -9.55 7.23
C VAL A 89 -4.92 -10.26 7.72
N ARG A 90 -4.07 -10.73 6.80
CA ARG A 90 -2.79 -11.38 7.12
C ARG A 90 -1.88 -10.46 7.93
N LEU A 91 -1.73 -9.20 7.50
CA LEU A 91 -0.93 -8.19 8.19
C LEU A 91 -1.49 -7.87 9.58
N ARG A 92 -2.81 -7.77 9.73
CA ARG A 92 -3.43 -7.58 11.05
C ARG A 92 -3.16 -8.75 12.00
N GLN A 93 -3.25 -9.99 11.52
CA GLN A 93 -2.91 -11.16 12.33
C GLN A 93 -1.43 -11.20 12.71
N GLN A 94 -0.54 -10.84 11.78
CA GLN A 94 0.89 -10.75 12.03
C GLN A 94 1.20 -9.67 13.08
N GLN A 95 0.57 -8.50 12.98
CA GLN A 95 0.69 -7.42 13.96
C GLN A 95 0.25 -7.91 15.35
N GLN A 96 -0.93 -8.52 15.45
CA GLN A 96 -1.46 -9.03 16.71
C GLN A 96 -0.54 -10.09 17.34
N SER A 97 0.01 -11.00 16.53
CA SER A 97 0.98 -12.00 16.99
C SER A 97 2.26 -11.34 17.54
N THR A 98 2.75 -10.32 16.83
CA THR A 98 3.93 -9.55 17.25
C THR A 98 3.68 -8.82 18.57
N ASP A 99 2.52 -8.20 18.73
CA ASP A 99 2.14 -7.49 19.95
C ASP A 99 2.04 -8.45 21.15
N ASN A 100 1.44 -9.64 20.96
CA ASN A 100 1.39 -10.68 21.99
C ASN A 100 2.80 -11.16 22.41
N ASN A 101 3.70 -11.32 21.44
CA ASN A 101 5.09 -11.70 21.70
C ASN A 101 5.81 -10.61 22.50
N LEU A 102 5.64 -9.33 22.11
CA LEU A 102 6.19 -8.19 22.85
C LEU A 102 5.68 -8.15 24.29
N GLN A 103 4.37 -8.31 24.49
CA GLN A 103 3.78 -8.33 25.83
C GLN A 103 4.38 -9.45 26.70
N THR A 104 4.58 -10.63 26.12
CA THR A 104 5.22 -11.76 26.80
C THR A 104 6.67 -11.42 27.19
N MET A 105 7.43 -10.80 26.30
CA MET A 105 8.80 -10.37 26.59
C MET A 105 8.85 -9.33 27.71
N VAL A 106 7.94 -8.35 27.70
CA VAL A 106 7.83 -7.33 28.76
C VAL A 106 7.55 -7.98 30.11
N GLN A 107 6.61 -8.91 30.20
CA GLN A 107 6.31 -9.61 31.45
C GLN A 107 7.51 -10.42 31.96
N ARG A 108 8.24 -11.08 31.05
CA ARG A 108 9.45 -11.83 31.41
C ARG A 108 10.56 -10.92 31.93
N LEU A 109 10.79 -9.78 31.26
CA LEU A 109 11.77 -8.79 31.69
C LEU A 109 11.40 -8.22 33.06
N GLN A 110 10.14 -7.86 33.29
CA GLN A 110 9.69 -7.40 34.60
C GLN A 110 9.92 -8.44 35.70
N GLY A 111 9.64 -9.71 35.42
CA GLY A 111 9.91 -10.80 36.36
C GLY A 111 11.40 -11.00 36.64
N MET A 112 12.27 -10.77 35.66
CA MET A 112 13.72 -10.80 35.85
C MET A 112 14.21 -9.61 36.67
N GLU A 113 13.73 -8.40 36.37
CA GLU A 113 14.00 -7.15 37.10
C GLU A 113 13.66 -7.31 38.59
N ASN A 114 12.45 -7.80 38.91
CA ASN A 114 12.01 -8.00 40.29
C ASN A 114 12.91 -9.01 41.03
N ARG A 115 13.33 -10.10 40.38
CA ARG A 115 14.27 -11.08 40.97
C ARG A 115 15.64 -10.48 41.22
N GLN A 116 16.14 -9.66 40.28
CA GLN A 116 17.41 -8.96 40.45
C GLN A 116 17.34 -7.94 41.60
N GLN A 117 16.24 -7.19 41.74
CA GLN A 117 16.04 -6.28 42.87
C GLN A 117 16.00 -7.00 44.21
N GLN A 118 15.33 -8.16 44.29
CA GLN A 118 15.36 -9.01 45.48
C GLN A 118 16.78 -9.46 45.80
N LEU A 119 17.52 -9.99 44.82
CA LEU A 119 18.91 -10.43 45.00
C LEU A 119 19.81 -9.28 45.47
N MET A 120 19.67 -8.10 44.89
CA MET A 120 20.39 -6.89 45.32
C MET A 120 20.05 -6.51 46.76
N SER A 121 18.79 -6.63 47.17
CA SER A 121 18.39 -6.38 48.57
C SER A 121 18.98 -7.40 49.54
N PHE A 122 19.09 -8.67 49.14
CA PHE A 122 19.74 -9.71 49.93
C PHE A 122 21.24 -9.45 50.07
N LEU A 123 21.91 -9.11 48.96
CA LEU A 123 23.33 -8.73 48.98
C LEU A 123 23.58 -7.52 49.88
N ALA A 124 22.76 -6.48 49.76
CA ALA A 124 22.87 -5.28 50.60
C ALA A 124 22.77 -5.62 52.10
N LYS A 125 21.82 -6.48 52.48
CA LYS A 125 21.67 -6.96 53.87
C LYS A 125 22.86 -7.81 54.34
N ALA A 126 23.37 -8.68 53.47
CA ALA A 126 24.53 -9.52 53.78
C ALA A 126 25.82 -8.71 53.99
N VAL A 127 26.03 -7.67 53.19
CA VAL A 127 27.18 -6.76 53.36
C VAL A 127 27.07 -5.93 54.64
N GLN A 128 25.86 -5.52 55.03
CA GLN A 128 25.64 -4.69 56.23
C GLN A 128 25.66 -5.49 57.55
N SER A 129 25.51 -6.83 57.51
CA SER A 129 25.40 -7.65 58.71
C SER A 129 26.27 -8.92 58.63
N PRO A 130 27.47 -8.93 59.26
CA PRO A 130 28.39 -10.08 59.24
C PRO A 130 27.80 -11.40 59.79
N HIS A 131 26.80 -11.31 60.68
CA HIS A 131 26.11 -12.48 61.24
C HIS A 131 25.09 -13.12 60.28
N PHE A 132 24.53 -12.35 59.32
CA PHE A 132 23.56 -12.85 58.34
C PHE A 132 24.24 -13.66 57.22
N SER A 133 25.46 -13.29 56.82
CA SER A 133 26.23 -14.05 55.83
C SER A 133 26.53 -15.49 56.29
N ILE A 134 26.74 -15.70 57.59
CA ILE A 134 27.01 -17.03 58.17
C ILE A 134 25.78 -17.93 58.08
N SER A 135 24.58 -17.41 58.39
CA SER A 135 23.33 -18.19 58.34
C SER A 135 22.91 -18.54 56.90
N VAL A 136 23.12 -17.64 55.93
CA VAL A 136 22.89 -17.92 54.49
C VAL A 136 23.86 -18.98 53.96
N LEU A 137 25.15 -18.89 54.28
CA LEU A 137 26.15 -19.88 53.86
C LEU A 137 25.91 -21.27 54.48
N THR A 138 25.37 -21.33 55.70
CA THR A 138 25.08 -22.60 56.38
C THR A 138 23.83 -23.28 55.82
N ALA A 139 22.85 -22.51 55.34
CA ALA A 139 21.62 -23.02 54.73
C ALA A 139 21.79 -23.54 53.28
N ALA A 140 22.85 -23.15 52.58
CA ALA A 140 23.12 -23.57 51.19
C ALA A 140 23.84 -24.92 51.07
N LYS A 141 24.05 -25.67 52.16
CA LYS A 141 24.63 -27.03 52.10
C LYS A 141 23.69 -27.95 51.31
N PRO A 142 24.13 -28.54 50.17
CA PRO A 142 23.27 -29.39 49.36
C PRO A 142 22.89 -30.66 50.14
N ALA A 143 21.59 -30.95 50.22
CA ALA A 143 21.09 -32.21 50.72
C ALA A 143 21.63 -33.35 49.84
N LYS A 144 22.40 -34.26 50.42
CA LYS A 144 22.78 -35.53 49.77
C LYS A 144 21.49 -36.28 49.44
N ARG A 145 21.25 -36.53 48.15
CA ARG A 145 20.30 -37.54 47.71
C ARG A 145 21.00 -38.90 47.89
N GLU A 146 20.54 -39.69 48.85
CA GLU A 146 20.74 -41.15 48.88
C GLU A 146 19.70 -41.84 47.98
#